data_AF-A0A953TJ77-F1
#
_entry.id   AF-A0A953TJ77-F1
#
_cell.length_a   1.000
_cell.length_b   1.000
_cell.length_c   1.000
_cell.angle_alpha   90.00
_cell.angle_beta   90.00
_cell.angle_gamma   90.00
#
_symmetry.space_group_name_H-M   'P 1'
#
loop_
_entity.id
_entity.type
_entity.pdbx_description
1 polymer ?
#
loop_
_entity_poly.entity_id
_entity_poly.type
_entity_poly.pdbx_seq_one_letter_code
_entity_poly.pdbx_strand_id
1 'polypeptide(L)' 'MPQLKLVDPAKMPEDIRQLTETFDQWIGDTVYARVMANNPEVFKKFYEFYGSVLGGNVESESKELARLRLARLNNCHY' A
#
# COMPACT_ATOMS: atom_id res chain seq x y z
N MET A 1 5.75 9.42 10.75
CA MET A 1 6.99 8.65 10.52
C MET A 1 6.78 7.23 11.03
N PRO A 2 6.97 6.19 10.19
CA PRO A 2 6.80 4.81 10.63
C PRO A 2 7.89 4.40 11.63
N GLN A 3 7.56 3.48 12.53
CA GLN A 3 8.55 2.93 13.48
C GLN A 3 9.46 1.88 12.84
N LEU A 4 8.97 1.20 11.80
CA LEU A 4 9.77 0.28 11.00
C LEU A 4 10.68 1.07 10.05
N LYS A 5 11.86 0.49 9.77
CA LYS A 5 12.82 1.06 8.83
C LYS A 5 12.22 1.07 7.42
N LEU A 6 12.50 2.12 6.66
CA LEU A 6 12.19 2.14 5.23
C LEU A 6 13.24 1.32 4.49
N VAL A 7 12.82 0.21 3.87
CA VAL A 7 13.74 -0.59 3.06
C VAL A 7 14.14 0.22 1.82
N ASP A 8 15.43 0.13 1.48
CA ASP A 8 15.98 0.71 0.26
C ASP A 8 15.53 -0.13 -0.95
N PRO A 9 14.88 0.46 -1.98
CA PRO A 9 14.46 -0.27 -3.18
C PRO A 9 15.57 -1.12 -3.82
N ALA A 10 16.83 -0.67 -3.78
CA ALA A 10 17.96 -1.41 -4.34
C ALA A 10 18.27 -2.73 -3.60
N LYS A 11 17.77 -2.89 -2.36
CA LYS A 11 17.95 -4.08 -1.53
C LYS A 11 16.71 -4.99 -1.51
N MET A 12 15.65 -4.60 -2.21
CA MET A 12 14.43 -5.40 -2.29
C MET A 12 14.58 -6.52 -3.33
N PRO A 13 13.91 -7.67 -3.10
CA PRO A 13 13.63 -8.63 -4.17
C PRO A 13 12.95 -7.94 -5.38
N GLU A 14 13.17 -8.48 -6.58
CA GLU A 14 12.69 -7.92 -7.84
C GLU A 14 11.18 -7.63 -7.84
N ASP A 15 10.40 -8.62 -7.43
CA ASP A 15 8.94 -8.57 -7.38
C ASP A 15 8.43 -7.49 -6.41
N ILE A 16 9.07 -7.33 -5.26
CA ILE A 16 8.74 -6.28 -4.28
C ILE A 16 9.12 -4.89 -4.80
N ARG A 17 10.24 -4.78 -5.52
CA ARG A 17 10.64 -3.51 -6.11
C ARG A 17 9.63 -3.06 -7.17
N GLN A 18 9.19 -3.96 -8.04
CA GLN A 18 8.16 -3.68 -9.04
C GLN A 18 6.82 -3.28 -8.40
N LEU A 19 6.41 -3.96 -7.31
CA LEU A 19 5.25 -3.54 -6.54
C LEU A 19 5.43 -2.13 -5.96
N THR A 20 6.61 -1.82 -5.44
CA THR A 20 6.92 -0.48 -4.90
C THR A 20 6.83 0.60 -5.97
N GLU A 21 7.36 0.34 -7.18
CA GLU A 21 7.23 1.24 -8.34
C GLU A 21 5.78 1.44 -8.76
N THR A 22 4.95 0.39 -8.67
CA THR A 22 3.51 0.48 -8.96
C THR A 22 2.81 1.46 -7.99
N PHE A 23 3.16 1.43 -6.70
CA PHE A 23 2.62 2.37 -5.72
C PHE A 23 3.10 3.80 -5.96
N ASP A 24 4.36 3.99 -6.37
CA ASP A 24 4.90 5.31 -6.75
C ASP A 24 4.11 5.91 -7.93
N GLN A 25 3.87 5.11 -8.98
CA GLN A 25 3.11 5.56 -10.14
C GLN A 25 1.64 5.84 -9.82
N TRP A 26 1.04 5.08 -8.90
CA TRP A 26 -0.37 5.20 -8.60
C TRP A 26 -0.68 6.32 -7.58
N ILE A 27 0.13 6.44 -6.52
CA ILE A 27 -0.14 7.31 -5.37
C ILE A 27 0.87 8.48 -5.31
N GLY A 28 2.03 8.37 -5.95
CA GLY A 28 3.12 9.35 -5.85
C GLY A 28 3.93 9.24 -4.56
N ASP A 29 3.82 8.11 -3.85
CA ASP A 29 4.57 7.83 -2.63
C ASP A 29 4.91 6.34 -2.52
N THR A 30 6.05 6.05 -1.90
CA THR A 30 6.56 4.70 -1.66
C THR A 30 6.71 4.36 -0.18
N VAL A 31 6.42 5.27 0.76
CA VAL A 31 6.66 5.04 2.20
C VAL A 31 5.99 3.75 2.68
N TYR A 32 4.72 3.52 2.35
CA TYR A 32 3.98 2.31 2.73
C TYR A 32 4.62 1.05 2.15
N ALA A 33 4.87 1.04 0.84
CA ALA A 33 5.50 -0.09 0.16
C ALA A 33 6.88 -0.41 0.75
N ARG A 34 7.68 0.62 1.06
CA ARG A 34 9.01 0.47 1.70
C ARG A 34 8.95 0.01 3.15
N VAL A 35 7.88 0.31 3.88
CA VAL A 35 7.62 -0.26 5.22
C VAL A 35 7.24 -1.74 5.07
N MET A 36 6.30 -2.06 4.18
CA MET A 36 5.83 -3.43 3.97
C MET A 36 6.92 -4.35 3.41
N ALA A 37 7.89 -3.81 2.67
CA ALA A 37 9.06 -4.54 2.19
C ALA A 37 9.95 -5.15 3.31
N ASN A 38 9.77 -4.76 4.58
CA ASN A 38 10.38 -5.51 5.69
C ASN A 38 9.84 -6.95 5.81
N ASN A 39 8.65 -7.21 5.25
CA ASN A 39 8.05 -8.54 5.13
C ASN A 39 7.42 -8.73 3.73
N PRO A 40 8.22 -9.11 2.72
CA PRO A 40 7.80 -9.31 1.34
C PRO A 40 6.54 -10.17 1.16
N GLU A 41 6.46 -11.28 1.89
CA GLU A 41 5.35 -12.23 1.74
C GLU A 41 4.03 -11.62 2.24
N VAL A 42 4.05 -10.91 3.37
CA VAL A 42 2.88 -10.16 3.83
C VAL A 42 2.51 -9.04 2.85
N PHE A 43 3.49 -8.36 2.27
CA PHE A 43 3.21 -7.31 1.29
C PHE A 43 2.49 -7.85 0.05
N LYS A 44 2.96 -8.99 -0.50
CA LYS A 44 2.30 -9.67 -1.63
C LYS A 44 0.86 -10.05 -1.29
N LYS A 45 0.64 -10.66 -0.12
CA LYS A 45 -0.72 -11.06 0.32
C LYS A 45 -1.63 -9.86 0.56
N PHE A 46 -1.10 -8.77 1.10
CA PHE A 46 -1.85 -7.53 1.20
C PHE A 46 -2.23 -6.99 -0.19
N TYR A 47 -1.29 -6.98 -1.14
CA TYR A 47 -1.54 -6.49 -2.49
C TYR A 47 -2.60 -7.32 -3.23
N GLU A 48 -2.52 -8.66 -3.14
CA GLU A 48 -3.54 -9.58 -3.66
C GLU A 48 -4.93 -9.26 -3.09
N PHE A 49 -5.02 -9.14 -1.76
CA PHE A 49 -6.27 -8.80 -1.08
C PHE A 49 -6.79 -7.43 -1.51
N TYR A 50 -5.92 -6.42 -1.52
CA TYR A 50 -6.30 -5.05 -1.82
C TYR A 50 -6.81 -4.91 -3.26
N GLY A 51 -6.14 -5.57 -4.22
CA GLY A 51 -6.59 -5.65 -5.60
C GLY A 51 -7.98 -6.29 -5.74
N SER A 52 -8.28 -7.33 -4.96
CA SER A 52 -9.61 -7.97 -4.96
C SER A 52 -10.73 -7.03 -4.50
N VAL A 53 -10.44 -6.16 -3.52
CA VAL A 53 -11.40 -5.15 -3.03
C VAL A 53 -11.59 -4.04 -4.07
N LEU A 54 -10.51 -3.57 -4.69
CA LEU A 54 -10.57 -2.55 -5.74
C LEU A 54 -11.34 -3.04 -6.96
N GLY A 55 -11.22 -4.31 -7.33
CA GLY A 55 -11.97 -4.93 -8.44
C GLY A 55 -13.43 -5.31 -8.13
N GLY A 56 -13.90 -5.13 -6.88
CA GLY A 56 -15.28 -5.46 -6.49
C GLY A 56 -16.36 -4.51 -7.06
N ASN A 57 -17.63 -4.86 -6.85
CA ASN A 57 -18.81 -4.23 -7.50
C ASN A 57 -19.11 -2.76 -7.13
N VAL A 58 -18.47 -2.21 -6.09
CA VAL A 58 -18.67 -0.80 -5.69
C VAL A 58 -17.75 0.10 -6.51
N GLU A 59 -18.21 1.31 -6.86
CA GLU A 59 -17.42 2.27 -7.63
C GLU A 59 -16.15 2.68 -6.88
N SER A 60 -15.10 3.02 -7.62
CA SER A 60 -13.79 3.39 -7.07
C SER A 60 -13.88 4.61 -6.15
N GLU A 61 -14.65 5.62 -6.54
CA GLU A 61 -14.88 6.85 -5.79
C GLU A 61 -15.59 6.58 -4.46
N SER A 62 -16.60 5.71 -4.48
CA SER A 62 -17.33 5.27 -3.29
C SER A 62 -16.41 4.54 -2.30
N LYS A 63 -15.51 3.68 -2.79
CA LYS A 63 -14.49 3.00 -1.96
C LYS A 63 -13.52 4.01 -1.35
N GLU A 64 -13.09 5.01 -2.10
CA GLU A 64 -12.16 6.02 -1.61
C GLU A 64 -12.78 6.91 -0.52
N LEU A 65 -14.02 7.37 -0.71
CA LEU A 65 -14.75 8.10 0.32
C LEU A 65 -14.91 7.29 1.61
N ALA A 66 -15.21 5.98 1.48
CA ALA A 66 -15.28 5.08 2.63
C ALA A 66 -13.94 4.95 3.34
N ARG A 67 -12.84 4.79 2.60
CA ARG A 67 -11.46 4.74 3.16
C ARG A 67 -11.12 6.02 3.90
N LEU A 68 -11.36 7.19 3.31
CA LEU A 68 -11.12 8.49 3.94
C LEU A 68 -11.94 8.66 5.22
N ARG A 69 -13.22 8.23 5.21
CA ARG A 69 -14.06 8.27 6.40
C ARG A 69 -13.51 7.37 7.52
N LEU A 70 -13.13 6.14 7.18
CA LEU A 70 -12.56 5.19 8.14
C LEU A 70 -11.22 5.68 8.70
N ALA A 71 -10.32 6.21 7.85
CA ALA A 71 -9.04 6.77 8.28
C ALA A 71 -9.27 7.91 9.28
N ARG A 72 -10.18 8.84 8.98
CA ARG A 72 -10.53 9.94 9.88
C ARG A 72 -11.11 9.45 11.21
N LEU A 73 -12.01 8.47 11.20
CA LEU A 73 -12.60 7.90 12.42
C LEU A 73 -11.55 7.24 13.32
N ASN A 74 -10.48 6.70 12.73
CA ASN A 74 -9.40 6.03 13.45
C ASN A 74 -8.18 6.92 13.71
N ASN A 75 -8.25 8.24 13.42
CA ASN A 75 -7.11 9.16 13.51
C ASN A 75 -5.87 8.63 12.75
N CYS A 76 -6.09 8.03 11.58
CA CYS A 76 -5.01 7.59 10.71
C CYS A 76 -4.52 8.78 9.87
N HIS A 77 -3.30 9.23 10.12
CA HIS A 77 -2.67 10.42 9.52
C HIS A 77 -1.53 10.07 8.55
N TYR A 78 -1.56 8.86 8.00
CA TYR A 78 -0.57 8.43 7.01
C TYR A 78 -0.59 9.35 5.79
#